data_AF-A0A235B822-F1
#
_entry.id   AF-A0A235B822-F1
#
_cell.length_a   1.000
_cell.length_b   1.000
_cell.length_c   1.000
_cell.angle_alpha   90.00
_cell.angle_beta   90.00
_cell.angle_gamma   90.00
#
_symmetry.space_group_name_H-M   'P 1'
#
loop_
_entity.id
_entity.type
_entity.pdbx_description
1 polymer ?
#
loop_
_entity_poly.entity_id
_entity_poly.type
_entity_poly.pdbx_seq_one_letter_code
_entity_poly.pdbx_strand_id
1 'polypeptide(L)'
;MRYLLFDTPETKHPEKAEQPLGHEASNYVKQQLTKADKIELEFDVEKRDKYGRLLAYVYTDGKSLQIQMLKKGLARVAYIYKSRRYLRKFQIAEQVAKNRKKGIWECPGYVTGEGYNSEKWCKGENYAMPEPQEVIPKYDPNGPDRDCSDFETQKEAQDFFEATGPGDPHGLDGNGDGIVCEQLP
;
A
#
# COMPACT_ATOMS: atom_id res chain seq x y z
N MET A 1 -5.07 18.35 -4.29
CA MET A 1 -4.45 17.41 -5.26
C MET A 1 -5.21 16.09 -5.18
N ARG A 2 -5.26 15.30 -6.24
CA ARG A 2 -5.78 13.93 -6.25
C ARG A 2 -4.72 13.00 -6.81
N TYR A 3 -4.49 11.89 -6.11
CA TYR A 3 -3.50 10.90 -6.52
C TYR A 3 -4.11 10.01 -7.61
N LEU A 4 -3.36 9.76 -8.68
CA LEU A 4 -3.85 8.96 -9.81
C LEU A 4 -3.96 7.48 -9.43
N LEU A 5 -4.99 6.78 -9.92
CA LEU A 5 -5.22 5.34 -9.70
C LEU A 5 -5.42 4.91 -8.23
N PHE A 6 -5.82 5.84 -7.35
CA PHE A 6 -5.68 5.65 -5.91
C PHE A 6 -6.86 6.25 -5.14
N ASP A 7 -7.43 5.47 -4.22
CA ASP A 7 -8.63 5.84 -3.46
C ASP A 7 -8.51 5.35 -2.03
N THR A 8 -8.49 6.28 -1.07
CA THR A 8 -8.42 6.01 0.38
C THR A 8 -9.82 6.08 0.99
N PRO A 9 -10.05 5.45 2.16
CA PRO A 9 -11.24 5.76 2.94
C PRO A 9 -11.34 7.26 3.23
N GLU A 10 -12.54 7.82 3.10
CA GLU A 10 -12.81 9.26 3.20
C GLU A 10 -13.07 9.69 4.64
N THR A 11 -12.53 10.85 5.03
CA THR A 11 -12.72 11.44 6.37
C THR A 11 -13.36 12.83 6.33
N LYS A 12 -13.47 13.45 5.16
CA LYS A 12 -13.86 14.87 5.02
C LYS A 12 -15.17 15.09 4.29
N HIS A 13 -16.00 14.05 4.19
CA HIS A 13 -17.31 14.20 3.56
C HIS A 13 -18.26 14.96 4.51
N PRO A 14 -18.89 16.06 4.08
CA PRO A 14 -19.69 16.92 4.96
C PRO A 14 -20.90 16.21 5.57
N GLU A 15 -21.45 15.21 4.88
CA GLU A 15 -22.69 14.51 5.26
C GLU A 15 -22.49 13.03 5.64
N LYS A 16 -21.27 12.48 5.54
CA LYS A 16 -21.02 11.06 5.80
C LYS A 16 -20.09 10.90 6.98
N ALA A 17 -20.34 9.88 7.79
CA ALA A 17 -19.39 9.46 8.82
C ALA A 17 -18.02 9.14 8.20
N GLU A 18 -16.98 9.37 8.98
CA GLU A 18 -15.62 9.01 8.60
C GLU A 18 -15.52 7.51 8.35
N GLN A 19 -14.85 7.14 7.27
CA GLN A 19 -14.68 5.74 6.93
C GLN A 19 -13.50 5.16 7.73
N PRO A 20 -13.61 3.92 8.25
CA PRO A 20 -12.52 3.25 8.94
C PRO A 20 -11.20 3.29 8.17
N LEU A 21 -10.07 3.44 8.86
CA LEU A 21 -8.73 3.58 8.27
C LEU A 21 -8.47 4.87 7.47
N GLY A 22 -9.43 5.80 7.41
CA GLY A 22 -9.25 7.07 6.70
C GLY A 22 -8.25 8.01 7.39
N HIS A 23 -8.22 8.02 8.73
CA HIS A 23 -7.23 8.79 9.49
C HIS A 23 -5.84 8.17 9.37
N GLU A 24 -5.73 6.85 9.40
CA GLU A 24 -4.49 6.10 9.23
C GLU A 24 -3.87 6.36 7.86
N ALA A 25 -4.67 6.32 6.79
CA ALA A 25 -4.23 6.69 5.46
C ALA A 25 -3.73 8.14 5.39
N SER A 26 -4.48 9.06 6.00
CA SER A 26 -4.13 10.49 6.05
C SER A 26 -2.85 10.75 6.84
N ASN A 27 -2.70 10.12 8.01
CA ASN A 27 -1.55 10.24 8.89
C ASN A 27 -0.31 9.64 8.23
N TYR A 28 -0.44 8.51 7.54
CA TYR A 28 0.68 7.90 6.82
C TYR A 28 1.23 8.85 5.75
N VAL A 29 0.36 9.44 4.91
CA VAL A 29 0.77 10.45 3.93
C VAL A 29 1.48 11.61 4.61
N LYS A 30 0.89 12.15 5.70
CA LYS A 30 1.44 13.29 6.43
C LYS A 30 2.84 12.98 6.96
N GLN A 31 3.03 11.79 7.55
CA GLN A 31 4.31 11.33 8.07
C GLN A 31 5.37 11.16 6.96
N GLN A 32 5.03 10.47 5.87
CA GLN A 32 5.98 10.26 4.75
C GLN A 32 6.42 11.59 4.14
N LEU A 33 5.47 12.51 3.92
CA LEU A 33 5.80 13.83 3.37
C LEU A 33 6.62 14.70 4.34
N THR A 34 6.38 14.58 5.65
CA THR A 34 7.13 15.37 6.66
C THR A 34 8.55 14.86 6.84
N LYS A 35 8.77 13.56 6.69
CA LYS A 35 10.09 12.92 6.86
C LYS A 35 10.94 12.91 5.60
N ALA A 36 10.36 13.19 4.43
CA ALA A 36 11.06 13.10 3.16
C ALA A 36 12.00 14.29 2.93
N ASP A 37 13.22 14.02 2.46
CA ASP A 37 14.15 15.04 2.01
C ASP A 37 13.74 15.58 0.63
N LYS A 38 13.12 14.72 -0.19
CA LYS A 38 12.68 15.05 -1.55
C LYS A 38 11.27 14.54 -1.83
N ILE A 39 10.41 15.42 -2.32
CA ILE A 39 9.06 15.10 -2.79
C ILE A 39 8.97 15.38 -4.29
N GLU A 40 8.52 14.39 -5.06
CA GLU A 40 8.39 14.50 -6.52
C GLU A 40 6.97 14.18 -6.96
N LEU A 41 6.51 14.95 -7.96
CA LEU A 41 5.21 14.77 -8.60
C LEU A 41 5.42 14.38 -10.05
N GLU A 42 4.91 13.21 -10.43
CA GLU A 42 4.89 12.77 -11.82
C GLU A 42 3.49 12.94 -12.38
N PHE A 43 3.35 13.78 -13.41
CA PHE A 43 2.08 13.99 -14.12
C PHE A 43 1.87 12.94 -15.22
N ASP A 44 0.61 12.71 -15.57
CA ASP A 44 0.23 11.85 -16.70
C ASP A 44 -0.58 12.66 -17.73
N VAL A 45 -1.40 11.99 -18.56
CA VAL A 45 -2.22 12.56 -19.64
C VAL A 45 -2.86 13.91 -19.27
N GLU A 46 -3.55 13.97 -18.13
CA GLU A 46 -4.22 15.17 -17.64
C GLU A 46 -3.51 15.66 -16.36
N LYS A 47 -3.10 16.93 -16.34
CA LYS A 47 -2.43 17.53 -15.17
C LYS A 47 -3.42 17.96 -14.08
N ARG A 48 -4.66 18.24 -14.44
CA ARG A 48 -5.72 18.69 -13.52
C ARG A 48 -7.05 18.07 -13.90
N ASP A 49 -7.91 17.87 -12.91
CA ASP A 49 -9.30 17.49 -13.15
C ASP A 49 -10.22 18.71 -13.35
N LYS A 50 -11.51 18.45 -13.60
CA LYS A 50 -12.54 19.48 -13.79
C LYS A 50 -12.74 20.42 -12.60
N TYR A 51 -12.27 20.05 -11.41
CA TYR A 51 -12.31 20.86 -10.19
C TYR A 51 -11.00 21.63 -9.97
N GLY A 52 -10.07 21.58 -10.93
CA GLY A 52 -8.78 22.26 -10.87
C GLY A 52 -7.75 21.58 -9.96
N ARG A 53 -8.03 20.38 -9.42
CA ARG A 53 -7.08 19.66 -8.55
C ARG A 53 -5.95 19.08 -9.41
N LEU A 54 -4.70 19.25 -8.97
CA LEU A 54 -3.56 18.56 -9.59
C LEU A 54 -3.76 17.04 -9.55
N LEU A 55 -3.46 16.37 -10.65
CA LEU A 55 -3.46 14.92 -10.82
C LEU A 55 -2.01 14.45 -10.95
N ALA A 56 -1.54 13.63 -10.02
CA ALA A 56 -0.15 13.19 -10.03
C ALA A 56 0.03 11.82 -9.39
N TYR A 57 1.13 11.16 -9.76
CA TYR A 57 1.78 10.15 -8.94
C TYR A 57 2.76 10.83 -7.99
N VAL A 58 2.82 10.38 -6.74
CA VAL A 58 3.62 11.01 -5.69
C VAL A 58 4.74 10.10 -5.22
N TYR A 59 5.94 10.68 -5.13
CA TYR A 59 7.14 9.99 -4.67
C TYR A 59 7.80 10.76 -3.53
N THR A 60 8.33 10.01 -2.56
CA THR A 60 9.14 10.50 -1.43
C THR A 60 10.48 9.78 -1.47
N ASP A 61 11.57 10.52 -1.58
CA ASP A 61 12.95 9.99 -1.63
C ASP A 61 13.12 8.89 -2.69
N GLY A 62 12.55 9.12 -3.88
CA GLY A 62 12.58 8.18 -5.01
C GLY A 62 11.64 6.98 -4.88
N LYS A 63 10.89 6.83 -3.78
CA LYS A 63 9.94 5.73 -3.54
C LYS A 63 8.51 6.18 -3.81
N SER A 64 7.71 5.35 -4.47
CA SER A 64 6.30 5.65 -4.73
C SER A 64 5.48 5.55 -3.44
N LEU A 65 4.94 6.69 -3.00
CA LEU A 65 4.10 6.78 -1.80
C LEU A 65 2.84 5.92 -1.93
N GLN A 66 2.25 5.90 -3.12
CA GLN A 66 1.02 5.16 -3.40
C GLN A 66 1.22 3.65 -3.34
N ILE A 67 2.32 3.14 -3.91
CA ILE A 67 2.65 1.70 -3.81
C ILE A 67 2.82 1.30 -2.35
N GLN A 68 3.50 2.12 -1.53
CA GLN A 68 3.67 1.83 -0.10
C GLN A 68 2.32 1.77 0.63
N MET A 69 1.40 2.71 0.34
CA MET A 69 0.06 2.70 0.92
C MET A 69 -0.78 1.51 0.47
N LEU A 70 -0.70 1.12 -0.80
CA LEU A 70 -1.40 -0.06 -1.33
C LEU A 70 -0.91 -1.34 -0.64
N LYS A 71 0.40 -1.54 -0.52
CA LYS A 71 0.99 -2.70 0.19
C LYS A 71 0.60 -2.75 1.67
N LYS A 72 0.40 -1.58 2.29
CA LYS A 72 -0.08 -1.47 3.68
C LYS A 72 -1.59 -1.67 3.81
N GLY A 73 -2.35 -1.74 2.72
CA GLY A 73 -3.81 -1.83 2.78
C GLY A 73 -4.46 -0.54 3.29
N LEU A 74 -3.88 0.63 2.99
CA LEU A 74 -4.42 1.95 3.36
C LEU A 74 -5.26 2.59 2.23
N ALA A 75 -5.30 1.95 1.07
CA ALA A 75 -6.02 2.41 -0.10
C ALA A 75 -6.31 1.25 -1.04
N ARG A 76 -7.25 1.48 -1.96
CA ARG A 76 -7.53 0.60 -3.10
C ARG A 76 -7.11 1.26 -4.41
N VAL A 77 -6.90 0.45 -5.43
CA VAL A 77 -6.73 0.91 -6.81
C VAL A 77 -8.09 1.33 -7.35
N ALA A 78 -8.18 2.55 -7.88
CA ALA A 78 -9.44 3.07 -8.43
C ALA A 78 -9.23 3.78 -9.76
N TYR A 79 -10.10 3.48 -10.72
CA TYR A 79 -10.09 4.09 -12.05
C TYR A 79 -10.76 5.46 -12.04
N ILE A 80 -10.06 6.46 -11.50
CA ILE A 80 -10.65 7.79 -11.35
C ILE A 80 -10.51 8.60 -12.67
N TYR A 81 -9.60 8.21 -13.59
CA TYR A 81 -9.31 8.93 -14.83
C TYR A 81 -8.78 8.02 -15.96
N LYS A 82 -8.35 8.62 -17.09
CA LYS A 82 -7.80 7.94 -18.27
C LYS A 82 -6.41 7.31 -18.04
N SER A 83 -5.72 7.70 -16.97
CA SER A 83 -4.37 7.20 -16.63
C SER A 83 -4.35 5.70 -16.39
N ARG A 84 -3.43 5.00 -17.05
CA ARG A 84 -3.19 3.55 -16.85
C ARG A 84 -1.71 3.18 -16.69
N ARG A 85 -0.80 4.15 -16.71
CA ARG A 85 0.66 3.93 -16.76
C ARG A 85 1.18 2.96 -15.69
N TYR A 86 0.72 3.10 -14.45
CA TYR A 86 1.17 2.26 -13.33
C TYR A 86 0.14 1.26 -12.82
N LEU A 87 -0.93 1.03 -13.59
CA LEU A 87 -2.06 0.20 -13.15
C LEU A 87 -1.63 -1.19 -12.69
N ARG A 88 -0.84 -1.91 -13.51
CA ARG A 88 -0.36 -3.25 -13.16
C ARG A 88 0.47 -3.26 -11.88
N LYS A 89 1.40 -2.31 -11.73
CA LYS A 89 2.23 -2.19 -10.51
C LYS A 89 1.39 -1.93 -9.27
N PHE A 90 0.36 -1.11 -9.40
CA PHE A 90 -0.54 -0.78 -8.29
C PHE A 90 -1.45 -1.98 -7.94
N GLN A 91 -1.94 -2.73 -8.94
CA GLN A 91 -2.71 -3.94 -8.71
C GLN A 91 -1.90 -5.01 -7.99
N ILE A 92 -0.62 -5.20 -8.36
CA ILE A 92 0.31 -6.08 -7.65
C ILE A 92 0.47 -5.62 -6.19
N ALA A 93 0.74 -4.33 -5.96
CA ALA A 93 0.86 -3.77 -4.62
C ALA A 93 -0.41 -3.93 -3.78
N GLU A 94 -1.58 -3.77 -4.38
CA GLU A 94 -2.89 -4.00 -3.74
C GLU A 94 -3.08 -5.49 -3.41
N GLN A 95 -2.67 -6.39 -4.31
CA GLN A 95 -2.81 -7.83 -4.11
C GLN A 95 -2.00 -8.33 -2.91
N VAL A 96 -0.82 -7.76 -2.66
CA VAL A 96 -0.04 -8.01 -1.44
C VAL A 96 -0.88 -7.78 -0.19
N ALA A 97 -1.60 -6.65 -0.11
CA ALA A 97 -2.42 -6.34 1.05
C ALA A 97 -3.69 -7.21 1.13
N LYS A 98 -4.29 -7.58 -0.01
CA LYS A 98 -5.42 -8.51 -0.08
C LYS A 98 -5.06 -9.90 0.45
N ASN A 99 -3.99 -10.49 -0.07
CA ASN A 99 -3.58 -11.85 0.27
C ASN A 99 -3.23 -11.97 1.75
N ARG A 100 -2.68 -10.90 2.34
CA ARG A 100 -2.35 -10.83 3.76
C ARG A 100 -3.47 -10.31 4.65
N LYS A 101 -4.64 -9.99 4.08
CA LYS A 101 -5.76 -9.37 4.80
C LYS A 101 -5.29 -8.18 5.65
N LYS A 102 -4.53 -7.24 5.07
CA LYS A 102 -3.99 -6.06 5.77
C LYS A 102 -4.93 -4.87 5.63
N GLY A 103 -5.09 -4.08 6.69
CA GLY A 103 -5.79 -2.79 6.67
C GLY A 103 -7.23 -2.93 6.16
N ILE A 104 -7.56 -2.22 5.08
CA ILE A 104 -8.90 -2.23 4.48
C ILE A 104 -9.34 -3.65 4.03
N TRP A 105 -8.40 -4.60 3.88
CA TRP A 105 -8.69 -5.98 3.48
C TRP A 105 -8.91 -6.93 4.66
N GLU A 106 -8.86 -6.44 5.91
CA GLU A 106 -9.11 -7.26 7.11
C GLU A 106 -10.58 -7.70 7.23
N CYS A 107 -11.51 -6.88 6.75
CA CYS A 107 -12.94 -7.10 6.90
C CYS A 107 -13.60 -7.42 5.55
N PRO A 108 -14.13 -8.65 5.35
CA PRO A 108 -14.78 -9.03 4.11
C PRO A 108 -15.94 -8.10 3.75
N GLY A 109 -15.93 -7.58 2.51
CA GLY A 109 -16.96 -6.69 1.99
C GLY A 109 -16.81 -5.22 2.40
N TYR A 110 -15.81 -4.86 3.19
CA TYR A 110 -15.51 -3.45 3.49
C TYR A 110 -15.08 -2.68 2.23
N VAL A 111 -14.23 -3.27 1.40
CA VAL A 111 -13.87 -2.70 0.08
C VAL A 111 -14.77 -3.27 -1.00
N THR A 112 -15.36 -2.40 -1.82
CA THR A 112 -16.23 -2.77 -2.95
C THR A 112 -15.67 -2.25 -4.27
N GLY A 113 -16.36 -2.50 -5.40
CA GLY A 113 -16.03 -1.86 -6.68
C GLY A 113 -16.31 -0.36 -6.69
N GLU A 114 -17.25 0.10 -5.86
CA GLU A 114 -17.73 1.49 -5.83
C GLU A 114 -17.06 2.35 -4.74
N GLY A 115 -16.41 1.74 -3.75
CA GLY A 115 -15.77 2.47 -2.66
C GLY A 115 -15.58 1.60 -1.44
N TYR A 116 -16.03 2.14 -0.30
CA TYR A 116 -15.95 1.51 1.01
C TYR A 116 -17.35 1.41 1.62
N ASN A 117 -17.68 0.23 2.16
CA ASN A 117 -18.91 -0.04 2.89
C ASN A 117 -18.62 -0.14 4.38
N SER A 118 -18.79 0.97 5.11
CA SER A 118 -18.51 1.04 6.56
C SER A 118 -19.36 0.07 7.39
N GLU A 119 -20.53 -0.39 6.92
CA GLU A 119 -21.35 -1.39 7.62
C GLU A 119 -20.70 -2.78 7.67
N LYS A 120 -19.72 -3.05 6.79
CA LYS A 120 -18.95 -4.30 6.78
C LYS A 120 -17.67 -4.22 7.59
N TRP A 121 -17.43 -3.11 8.28
CA TRP A 121 -16.29 -2.98 9.18
C TRP A 121 -16.45 -3.88 10.41
N CYS A 122 -15.43 -4.68 10.69
CA CYS A 122 -15.48 -5.81 11.62
C CYS A 122 -14.58 -5.65 12.85
N LYS A 123 -13.86 -4.53 12.97
CA LYS A 123 -12.90 -4.29 14.08
C LYS A 123 -13.43 -3.36 15.17
N GLY A 124 -14.64 -2.84 15.01
CA GLY A 124 -15.23 -1.86 15.92
C GLY A 124 -14.70 -0.44 15.71
N GLU A 125 -15.30 0.53 16.41
CA GLU A 125 -15.05 1.97 16.25
C GLU A 125 -13.69 2.42 16.81
N ASN A 126 -13.16 1.72 17.82
CA ASN A 126 -11.89 2.06 18.48
C ASN A 126 -10.68 1.30 17.92
N TYR A 127 -10.81 0.67 16.75
CA TYR A 127 -9.68 0.02 16.11
C TYR A 127 -8.69 1.07 15.63
N ALA A 128 -7.45 0.99 16.13
CA ALA A 128 -6.31 1.62 15.51
C ALA A 128 -5.53 0.54 14.76
N MET A 129 -5.21 0.79 13.50
CA MET A 129 -4.28 -0.09 12.79
C MET A 129 -2.98 -0.20 13.59
N PRO A 130 -2.51 -1.42 13.92
CA PRO A 130 -1.26 -1.57 14.66
C PRO A 130 -0.13 -0.89 13.89
N GLU A 131 0.72 -0.15 14.60
CA GLU A 131 1.92 0.41 13.99
C GLU A 131 2.73 -0.72 13.32
N PRO A 132 3.44 -0.45 12.20
CA PRO A 132 4.33 -1.42 11.63
C PRO A 132 5.29 -1.89 12.71
N GLN A 133 5.19 -3.15 13.13
CA GLN A 133 6.19 -3.73 14.01
C GLN A 133 7.53 -3.65 13.28
N GLU A 134 8.56 -3.09 13.92
CA GLU A 134 9.93 -3.24 13.45
C GLU A 134 10.27 -4.72 13.54
N VAL A 135 9.99 -5.45 12.46
CA VAL A 135 10.42 -6.84 12.36
C VAL A 135 11.93 -6.77 12.20
N ILE A 136 12.66 -7.10 13.27
CA ILE A 136 14.11 -7.27 13.17
C ILE A 136 14.30 -8.58 12.39
N PRO A 137 14.73 -8.53 11.13
CA PRO A 137 14.88 -9.74 10.35
C PRO A 137 15.97 -10.60 10.99
N LYS A 138 15.75 -11.91 11.04
CA LYS A 138 16.72 -12.90 11.53
C LYS A 138 18.06 -12.80 10.79
N TYR A 139 18.01 -12.35 9.53
CA TYR A 139 19.16 -12.18 8.65
C TYR A 139 19.32 -10.71 8.26
N ASP A 140 20.56 -10.30 8.00
CA ASP A 140 20.88 -8.98 7.46
C ASP A 140 20.30 -8.81 6.04
N PRO A 141 19.38 -7.87 5.79
CA PRO A 141 18.78 -7.64 4.48
C PRO A 141 19.73 -7.13 3.40
N ASN A 142 20.93 -6.67 3.79
CA ASN A 142 22.00 -6.28 2.84
C ASN A 142 23.16 -7.29 2.87
N GLY A 143 22.94 -8.44 3.50
CA GLY A 143 23.92 -9.50 3.65
C GLY A 143 24.04 -10.38 2.39
N PRO A 144 24.63 -11.58 2.55
CA PRO A 144 24.71 -12.57 1.48
C PRO A 144 23.34 -12.95 0.92
N ASP A 145 23.35 -13.48 -0.31
CA ASP A 145 22.14 -13.96 -0.97
C ASP A 145 21.40 -15.02 -0.14
N ARG A 146 20.07 -15.05 -0.24
CA ARG A 146 19.19 -15.89 0.56
C ARG A 146 18.14 -16.52 -0.32
N ASP A 147 17.93 -17.80 -0.13
CA ASP A 147 16.94 -18.57 -0.88
C ASP A 147 15.72 -18.89 0.00
N CYS A 148 14.61 -19.27 -0.63
CA CYS A 148 13.41 -19.68 0.13
C CYS A 148 13.66 -20.83 1.12
N SER A 149 14.67 -21.67 0.89
CA SER A 149 15.05 -22.74 1.83
C SER A 149 15.71 -22.25 3.13
N ASP A 150 16.11 -20.96 3.21
CA ASP A 150 16.71 -20.37 4.42
C ASP A 150 15.69 -19.98 5.49
N PHE A 151 14.40 -20.03 5.15
CA PHE A 151 13.31 -19.56 6.00
C PHE A 151 12.42 -20.74 6.44
N GLU A 152 11.95 -20.68 7.68
CA GLU A 152 11.07 -21.72 8.25
C GLU A 152 9.63 -21.56 7.77
N THR A 153 9.21 -20.31 7.51
CA THR A 153 7.83 -19.98 7.12
C THR A 153 7.79 -18.93 6.02
N GLN A 154 6.68 -18.90 5.29
CA GLN A 154 6.40 -17.88 4.27
C GLN A 154 6.45 -16.48 4.89
N LYS A 155 5.91 -16.33 6.10
CA LYS A 155 5.91 -15.06 6.83
C LYS A 155 7.33 -14.56 7.11
N GLU A 156 8.23 -15.44 7.53
CA GLU A 156 9.63 -15.07 7.81
C GLU A 156 10.36 -14.61 6.55
N ALA A 157 10.24 -15.36 5.45
CA ALA A 157 10.80 -14.97 4.14
C ALA A 157 10.24 -13.61 3.70
N GLN A 158 8.94 -13.40 3.93
CA GLN A 158 8.26 -12.19 3.54
C GLN A 158 8.68 -10.96 4.32
N ASP A 159 8.85 -11.10 5.63
CA ASP A 159 9.33 -10.02 6.50
C ASP A 159 10.77 -9.66 6.13
N PHE A 160 11.62 -10.65 5.81
CA PHE A 160 12.97 -10.42 5.27
C PHE A 160 12.93 -9.66 3.94
N PHE A 161 12.13 -10.12 2.96
CA PHE A 161 11.99 -9.44 1.67
C PHE A 161 11.56 -7.98 1.81
N GLU A 162 10.59 -7.67 2.69
CA GLU A 162 10.16 -6.29 2.94
C GLU A 162 11.27 -5.42 3.56
N ALA A 163 12.13 -6.02 4.39
CA ALA A 163 13.26 -5.34 5.01
C ALA A 163 14.41 -5.05 4.03
N THR A 164 14.55 -5.82 2.94
CA THR A 164 15.57 -5.59 1.88
C THR A 164 15.30 -4.31 1.07
N GLY A 165 14.07 -3.80 1.14
CA GLY A 165 13.68 -2.57 0.46
C GLY A 165 13.11 -2.83 -0.95
N PRO A 166 13.18 -1.84 -1.87
CA PRO A 166 12.59 -1.97 -3.19
C PRO A 166 13.41 -2.91 -4.09
N GLY A 167 12.72 -3.81 -4.79
CA GLY A 167 13.33 -4.74 -5.74
C GLY A 167 13.11 -6.19 -5.33
N ASP A 168 13.95 -7.06 -5.86
CA ASP A 168 14.06 -8.46 -5.44
C ASP A 168 15.54 -8.88 -5.46
N PRO A 169 16.38 -8.30 -4.58
CA PRO A 169 17.83 -8.50 -4.62
C PRO A 169 18.25 -9.94 -4.29
N HIS A 170 17.39 -10.69 -3.61
CA HIS A 170 17.59 -12.08 -3.23
C HIS A 170 16.80 -13.08 -4.11
N GLY A 171 16.13 -12.61 -5.16
CA GLY A 171 15.39 -13.50 -6.08
C GLY A 171 14.24 -14.29 -5.43
N LEU A 172 13.68 -13.79 -4.32
CA LEU A 172 12.66 -14.48 -3.53
C LEU A 172 11.25 -14.34 -4.13
N ASP A 173 11.04 -13.37 -5.01
CA ASP A 173 9.77 -13.03 -5.67
C ASP A 173 9.83 -13.33 -7.18
N GLY A 174 10.06 -14.61 -7.53
CA GLY A 174 10.29 -15.01 -8.91
C GLY A 174 9.15 -14.71 -9.89
N ASN A 175 7.90 -14.60 -9.42
CA ASN A 175 6.74 -14.23 -10.24
C ASN A 175 6.45 -12.72 -10.22
N GLY A 176 7.12 -11.95 -9.35
CA GLY A 176 7.03 -10.51 -9.23
C GLY A 176 5.67 -10.02 -8.72
N ASP A 177 4.96 -10.85 -7.95
CA ASP A 177 3.64 -10.52 -7.41
C ASP A 177 3.70 -9.90 -6.00
N GLY A 178 4.91 -9.76 -5.44
CA GLY A 178 5.18 -9.18 -4.14
C GLY A 178 4.98 -10.15 -2.98
N ILE A 179 4.74 -11.43 -3.26
CA ILE A 179 4.65 -12.51 -2.29
C ILE A 179 5.78 -13.49 -2.52
N VAL A 180 6.66 -13.57 -1.53
CA VAL A 180 7.83 -14.44 -1.63
C VAL A 180 7.57 -15.82 -1.07
N CYS A 181 8.29 -16.79 -1.62
CA CYS A 181 8.38 -18.14 -1.07
C CYS A 181 7.01 -18.76 -0.74
N GLU A 182 6.03 -18.59 -1.63
CA GLU A 182 4.63 -19.03 -1.46
C GLU A 182 4.45 -20.53 -1.15
N GLN A 183 5.50 -21.33 -1.37
CA GLN A 183 5.51 -22.77 -1.10
C GLN A 183 5.85 -23.11 0.36
N LEU A 184 6.37 -22.15 1.14
CA LEU A 184 6.65 -22.33 2.56
C LEU A 184 5.34 -22.34 3.39
N PRO A 185 5.36 -22.99 4.56
CA PRO A 185 4.21 -23.02 5.47
C PRO A 185 3.88 -21.64 6.07
#